data_AF-Q8U4L6-F1
#
_entry.id   AF-Q8U4L6-F1
#
_cell.length_a   1.000
_cell.length_b   1.000
_cell.length_c   1.000
_cell.angle_alpha   90.00
_cell.angle_beta   90.00
_cell.angle_gamma   90.00
#
_symmetry.space_group_name_H-M   'P 1'
#
loop_
_entity.id
_entity.type
_entity.pdbx_description
1 polymer ?
#
loop_
_entity_poly.entity_id
_entity_poly.type
_entity_poly.pdbx_seq_one_letter_code
_entity_poly.pdbx_strand_id
1 'polypeptide(L)'
;MFRKISAEKTLNVFGPLSTILGELREGDWAGVIATDQIAYSYVLYTSLSSSELSYYVDISSRFSPELINKEVFFAKAFSLSEILDATKEINDGSLLVIGSFQALKKEVEEILELKRITDEKGIHTLILVEEPLLNELNRLEESRRLLLIPEAFEQLFILRTSYYRGRYKFSLSVLRNYSDRLSTLGDHEVNVDEEIRRILSPGKGQEQEK
;
A
#
# COMPACT_ATOMS: atom_id res chain seq x y z
N MET A 1 18.93 12.78 14.06
CA MET A 1 20.22 12.08 13.86
C MET A 1 20.54 12.16 12.37
N PHE A 2 21.76 12.50 11.96
CA PHE A 2 22.12 12.52 10.52
C PHE A 2 22.58 11.12 10.09
N ARG A 3 22.03 10.60 8.98
CA ARG A 3 22.45 9.33 8.38
C ARG A 3 23.09 9.57 7.01
N LYS A 4 24.05 8.72 6.65
CA LYS A 4 24.62 8.74 5.29
C LYS A 4 23.57 8.20 4.33
N ILE A 5 23.24 8.95 3.29
CA ILE A 5 22.39 8.47 2.19
C ILE A 5 23.23 7.50 1.36
N SER A 6 23.14 6.20 1.63
CA SER A 6 23.63 5.12 0.78
C SER A 6 22.48 4.53 -0.05
N ALA A 7 22.77 3.61 -0.97
CA ALA A 7 21.70 2.85 -1.62
C ALA A 7 20.91 2.09 -0.54
N GLU A 8 19.70 2.58 -0.26
CA GLU A 8 18.74 1.92 0.62
C GLU A 8 18.21 0.67 -0.08
N LYS A 9 17.91 -0.38 0.68
CA LYS A 9 17.23 -1.54 0.10
C LYS A 9 15.86 -1.11 -0.39
N THR A 10 15.37 -1.78 -1.42
CA THR A 10 14.09 -1.48 -2.04
C THR A 10 13.24 -2.73 -2.16
N LEU A 11 11.93 -2.54 -2.15
CA LEU A 11 10.93 -3.59 -2.25
C LEU A 11 9.87 -3.23 -3.30
N ASN A 12 9.64 -4.13 -4.27
CA ASN A 12 8.60 -3.95 -5.29
C ASN A 12 7.21 -4.33 -4.73
N VAL A 13 6.61 -3.44 -3.95
CA VAL A 13 5.30 -3.66 -3.31
C VAL A 13 4.10 -3.42 -4.23
N PHE A 14 4.28 -2.84 -5.43
CA PHE A 14 3.17 -2.47 -6.33
C PHE A 14 3.13 -3.28 -7.64
N GLY A 15 4.07 -4.22 -7.84
CA GLY A 15 4.15 -5.07 -9.01
C GLY A 15 4.29 -4.25 -10.30
N PRO A 16 3.46 -4.47 -11.34
CA PRO A 16 3.48 -3.68 -12.56
C PRO A 16 3.40 -2.16 -12.37
N LEU A 17 2.72 -1.68 -11.33
CA LEU A 17 2.61 -0.23 -11.05
C LEU A 17 3.95 0.39 -10.64
N SER A 18 4.94 -0.40 -10.21
CA SER A 18 6.27 0.11 -9.86
C SER A 18 7.05 0.65 -11.04
N THR A 19 6.63 0.34 -12.28
CA THR A 19 7.17 1.02 -13.48
C THR A 19 6.95 2.54 -13.40
N ILE A 20 5.82 2.97 -12.84
CA ILE A 20 5.46 4.38 -12.63
C ILE A 20 5.87 4.84 -11.21
N LEU A 21 5.48 4.09 -10.17
CA LEU A 21 5.63 4.51 -8.77
C LEU A 21 7.06 4.34 -8.28
N GLY A 22 7.63 3.16 -8.50
CA GLY A 22 8.96 2.78 -8.06
C GLY A 22 8.86 1.65 -7.06
N GLU A 23 10.02 1.22 -6.60
CA GLU A 23 10.10 0.36 -5.44
C GLU A 23 10.10 1.22 -4.18
N LEU A 24 9.51 0.70 -3.12
CA LEU A 24 9.47 1.35 -1.81
C LEU A 24 10.83 1.14 -1.13
N ARG A 25 11.43 2.20 -0.58
CA ARG A 25 12.73 2.10 0.11
C ARG A 25 12.55 1.69 1.57
N GLU A 26 13.62 1.12 2.13
CA GLU A 26 13.69 0.68 3.53
C GLU A 26 13.41 1.86 4.50
N GLY A 27 12.42 1.71 5.39
CA GLY A 27 12.01 2.76 6.34
C GLY A 27 11.01 3.80 5.79
N ASP A 28 10.68 3.74 4.51
CA ASP A 28 9.76 4.66 3.87
C ASP A 28 8.31 4.19 3.89
N TRP A 29 7.41 5.17 3.71
CA TRP A 29 5.97 4.99 3.70
C TRP A 29 5.39 5.25 2.31
N ALA A 30 4.54 4.31 1.90
CA ALA A 30 3.64 4.48 0.78
C ALA A 30 2.20 4.63 1.28
N GLY A 31 1.52 5.69 0.83
CA GLY A 31 0.10 5.91 1.06
C GLY A 31 -0.69 5.58 -0.21
N VAL A 32 -1.73 4.77 -0.07
CA VAL A 32 -2.57 4.36 -1.19
C VAL A 32 -4.04 4.59 -0.85
N ILE A 33 -4.71 5.39 -1.68
CA ILE A 33 -6.14 5.61 -1.59
C ILE A 33 -6.79 4.81 -2.73
N ALA A 34 -7.36 3.66 -2.41
CA ALA A 34 -8.13 2.86 -3.34
C ALA A 34 -9.59 3.36 -3.37
N THR A 35 -10.15 3.58 -4.56
CA THR A 35 -11.55 4.01 -4.71
C THR A 35 -12.55 2.87 -4.80
N ASP A 36 -12.07 1.63 -4.83
CA ASP A 36 -12.90 0.44 -4.92
C ASP A 36 -12.18 -0.79 -4.36
N GLN A 37 -12.97 -1.83 -4.09
CA GLN A 37 -12.48 -3.06 -3.48
C GLN A 37 -11.49 -3.83 -4.38
N ILE A 38 -11.56 -3.70 -5.71
CA ILE A 38 -10.64 -4.40 -6.62
C ILE A 38 -9.26 -3.72 -6.55
N ALA A 39 -9.21 -2.39 -6.60
CA ALA A 39 -7.98 -1.62 -6.44
C ALA A 39 -7.35 -1.89 -5.06
N TYR A 40 -8.16 -1.89 -4.00
CA TYR A 40 -7.72 -2.24 -2.64
C TYR A 40 -7.11 -3.64 -2.59
N SER A 41 -7.84 -4.64 -3.09
CA SER A 41 -7.41 -6.03 -3.09
C SER A 41 -6.14 -6.24 -3.89
N TYR A 42 -6.03 -5.60 -5.07
CA TYR A 42 -4.82 -5.67 -5.89
C TYR A 42 -3.59 -5.19 -5.13
N VAL A 43 -3.66 -4.01 -4.50
CA VAL A 43 -2.54 -3.44 -3.75
C VAL A 43 -2.20 -4.31 -2.55
N LEU A 44 -3.21 -4.80 -1.83
CA LEU A 44 -3.01 -5.69 -0.68
C LEU A 44 -2.31 -7.00 -1.09
N TYR A 45 -2.83 -7.72 -2.08
CA TYR A 45 -2.24 -9.01 -2.47
C TYR A 45 -0.87 -8.87 -3.12
N THR A 46 -0.69 -7.84 -3.96
CA THR A 46 0.60 -7.58 -4.61
C THR A 46 1.67 -7.23 -3.60
N SER A 47 1.36 -6.38 -2.62
CA SER A 47 2.30 -6.01 -1.56
C SER A 47 2.63 -7.20 -0.66
N LEU A 48 1.64 -7.93 -0.15
CA LEU A 48 1.89 -9.08 0.72
C LEU A 48 2.65 -10.23 0.03
N SER A 49 2.58 -10.32 -1.30
CA SER A 49 3.35 -11.29 -2.09
C SER A 49 4.77 -10.81 -2.43
N SER A 50 5.11 -9.55 -2.15
CA SER A 50 6.40 -8.94 -2.52
C SER A 50 7.55 -9.26 -1.56
N SER A 51 7.23 -9.60 -0.30
CA SER A 51 8.20 -9.90 0.75
C SER A 51 8.06 -11.36 1.21
N GLU A 52 9.17 -11.99 1.60
CA GLU A 52 9.13 -13.33 2.22
C GLU A 52 8.35 -13.35 3.53
N LEU A 53 8.43 -12.24 4.28
CA LEU A 53 7.77 -12.04 5.55
C LEU A 53 7.05 -10.69 5.54
N SER A 54 5.72 -10.74 5.76
CA SER A 54 4.87 -9.56 5.79
C SER A 54 3.99 -9.55 7.03
N TYR A 55 3.69 -8.35 7.52
CA TYR A 55 2.77 -8.11 8.62
C TYR A 55 1.60 -7.29 8.09
N TYR A 56 0.38 -7.79 8.27
CA TYR A 56 -0.85 -7.12 7.86
C TYR A 56 -1.68 -6.77 9.09
N VAL A 57 -1.99 -5.49 9.24
CA VAL A 57 -2.84 -4.98 10.31
C VAL A 57 -4.04 -4.27 9.71
N ASP A 58 -5.25 -4.63 10.14
CA ASP A 58 -6.50 -4.00 9.67
C ASP A 58 -7.58 -4.13 10.75
N ILE A 59 -8.63 -3.32 10.70
CA ILE A 59 -9.83 -3.49 11.53
C ILE A 59 -10.64 -4.74 11.10
N SER A 60 -10.40 -5.24 9.88
CA SER A 60 -11.21 -6.28 9.23
C SER A 60 -10.35 -7.33 8.50
N SER A 61 -10.83 -8.57 8.46
CA SER A 61 -10.16 -9.67 7.74
C SER A 61 -10.60 -9.71 6.27
N ARG A 62 -10.11 -8.75 5.46
CA ARG A 62 -10.42 -8.64 4.02
C ARG A 62 -9.43 -9.40 3.12
N PHE A 63 -8.65 -10.31 3.69
CA PHE A 63 -7.65 -11.10 2.97
C PHE A 63 -8.05 -12.58 2.90
N SER A 64 -7.71 -13.24 1.79
CA SER A 64 -7.76 -14.69 1.64
C SER A 64 -6.33 -15.23 1.61
N PRO A 65 -5.94 -16.11 2.56
CA PRO A 65 -4.61 -16.73 2.56
C PRO A 65 -4.30 -17.51 1.27
N GLU A 66 -5.32 -18.03 0.58
CA GLU A 66 -5.16 -18.85 -0.64
C GLU A 66 -4.53 -18.08 -1.81
N LEU A 67 -4.60 -16.75 -1.77
CA LEU A 67 -4.06 -15.86 -2.79
C LEU A 67 -2.59 -15.45 -2.53
N ILE A 68 -2.02 -15.81 -1.38
CA ILE A 68 -0.68 -15.40 -0.96
C ILE A 68 0.17 -16.64 -0.73
N ASN A 69 1.32 -16.71 -1.39
CA ASN A 69 2.28 -17.82 -1.27
C ASN A 69 3.44 -17.54 -0.31
N LYS A 70 3.35 -16.44 0.46
CA LYS A 70 4.37 -15.96 1.40
C LYS A 70 3.88 -16.01 2.85
N GLU A 71 4.80 -15.87 3.79
CA GLU A 71 4.44 -15.85 5.22
C GLU A 71 3.86 -14.48 5.59
N VAL A 72 2.58 -14.48 6.02
CA VAL A 72 1.87 -13.28 6.43
C VAL A 72 1.34 -13.42 7.84
N PHE A 73 1.79 -12.56 8.74
CA PHE A 73 1.23 -12.41 10.07
C PHE A 73 0.11 -11.38 10.04
N PHE A 74 -1.06 -11.75 10.55
CA PHE A 74 -2.23 -10.87 10.59
C PHE A 74 -2.58 -10.49 12.02
N ALA A 75 -2.84 -9.20 12.25
CA ALA A 75 -3.38 -8.68 13.50
C ALA A 75 -4.60 -7.80 13.24
N LYS A 76 -5.58 -7.85 14.15
CA LYS A 76 -6.66 -6.87 14.18
C LYS A 76 -6.28 -5.73 15.11
N ALA A 77 -6.38 -4.50 14.63
CA ALA A 77 -6.19 -3.30 15.45
C ALA A 77 -7.34 -2.34 15.25
N PHE A 78 -7.89 -1.80 16.33
CA PHE A 78 -9.03 -0.88 16.34
C PHE A 78 -8.61 0.55 16.72
N SER A 79 -7.33 0.77 16.99
CA SER A 79 -6.74 2.07 17.32
C SER A 79 -5.30 2.17 16.79
N LEU A 80 -4.81 3.40 16.63
CA LEU A 80 -3.43 3.62 16.21
C LEU A 80 -2.42 3.20 17.28
N SER A 81 -2.79 3.28 18.57
CA SER A 81 -1.98 2.77 19.68
C SER A 81 -1.77 1.25 19.62
N GLU A 82 -2.80 0.48 19.24
CA GLU A 82 -2.66 -0.97 19.03
C GLU A 82 -1.72 -1.30 17.87
N ILE A 83 -1.73 -0.48 16.81
CA ILE A 83 -0.76 -0.61 15.71
C ILE A 83 0.66 -0.31 16.20
N LEU A 84 0.84 0.77 16.97
CA LEU A 84 2.14 1.11 17.57
C LEU A 84 2.67 -0.02 18.45
N ASP A 85 1.81 -0.63 19.27
CA ASP A 85 2.20 -1.80 20.07
C ASP A 85 2.57 -3.00 19.20
N ALA A 86 1.80 -3.29 18.15
CA ALA A 86 2.11 -4.36 17.22
C ALA A 86 3.47 -4.15 16.52
N THR A 87 3.85 -2.90 16.20
CA THR A 87 5.15 -2.62 15.55
C THR A 87 6.36 -2.98 16.39
N LYS A 88 6.21 -3.15 17.71
CA LYS A 88 7.29 -3.59 18.59
C LYS A 88 7.73 -5.03 18.29
N GLU A 89 6.79 -5.89 17.90
CA GLU A 89 7.00 -7.30 17.58
C GLU A 89 7.36 -7.56 16.10
N ILE A 90 7.32 -6.52 15.26
CA ILE A 90 7.67 -6.62 13.84
C ILE A 90 9.19 -6.68 13.67
N ASN A 91 9.65 -7.62 12.83
CA ASN A 91 11.05 -7.80 12.48
C ASN A 91 11.56 -6.64 11.60
N ASP A 92 12.81 -6.23 11.84
CA ASP A 92 13.49 -5.19 11.08
C ASP A 92 13.58 -5.53 9.58
N GLY A 93 13.51 -4.52 8.72
CA GLY A 93 13.61 -4.69 7.26
C GLY A 93 12.41 -5.37 6.57
N SER A 94 11.39 -5.78 7.33
CA SER A 94 10.20 -6.47 6.79
C SER A 94 9.18 -5.51 6.15
N LEU A 95 8.06 -6.05 5.67
CA LEU A 95 6.92 -5.30 5.14
C LEU A 95 5.80 -5.21 6.17
N LEU A 96 5.32 -4.00 6.43
CA LEU A 96 4.09 -3.72 7.19
C LEU A 96 3.03 -3.12 6.27
N VAL A 97 1.89 -3.78 6.15
CA VAL A 97 0.69 -3.26 5.47
C VAL A 97 -0.36 -2.90 6.52
N ILE A 98 -0.81 -1.65 6.52
CA ILE A 98 -1.86 -1.15 7.40
C ILE A 98 -3.10 -0.83 6.56
N GLY A 99 -4.14 -1.64 6.70
CA GLY A 99 -5.43 -1.46 6.05
C GLY A 99 -6.42 -0.64 6.88
N SER A 100 -7.47 -0.13 6.24
CA SER A 100 -8.51 0.70 6.88
C SER A 100 -8.00 1.90 7.69
N PHE A 101 -6.86 2.48 7.33
CA PHE A 101 -6.25 3.55 8.13
C PHE A 101 -7.15 4.78 8.33
N GLN A 102 -8.08 5.01 7.39
CA GLN A 102 -9.09 6.08 7.46
C GLN A 102 -10.11 5.87 8.58
N ALA A 103 -10.36 4.62 9.00
CA ALA A 103 -11.35 4.29 10.03
C ALA A 103 -10.80 4.48 11.46
N LEU A 104 -9.49 4.62 11.61
CA LEU A 104 -8.85 4.80 12.91
C LEU A 104 -8.89 6.26 13.33
N LYS A 105 -9.20 6.50 14.61
CA LYS A 105 -8.89 7.80 15.23
C LYS A 105 -7.37 7.92 15.30
N LYS A 106 -6.86 9.08 14.85
CA LYS A 106 -5.43 9.34 14.71
C LYS A 106 -5.14 10.77 15.12
N GLU A 107 -4.14 10.93 15.97
CA GLU A 107 -3.52 12.22 16.28
C GLU A 107 -2.17 12.34 15.55
N VAL A 108 -1.72 13.58 15.33
CA VAL A 108 -0.48 13.86 14.59
C VAL A 108 0.73 13.17 15.24
N GLU A 109 0.80 13.23 16.56
CA GLU A 109 1.89 12.68 17.36
C GLU A 109 2.03 11.17 17.20
N GLU A 110 0.90 10.45 17.14
CA GLU A 110 0.89 8.99 16.98
C GLU A 110 1.37 8.55 15.59
N ILE A 111 1.02 9.32 14.55
CA ILE A 111 1.47 9.04 13.17
C ILE A 111 2.97 9.27 13.06
N LEU A 112 3.47 10.37 13.62
CA LEU A 112 4.90 10.69 13.61
C LEU A 112 5.70 9.67 14.41
N GLU A 113 5.17 9.20 15.54
CA GLU A 113 5.79 8.13 16.32
C GLU A 113 5.84 6.80 15.55
N LEU A 114 4.75 6.44 14.85
CA LEU A 114 4.73 5.27 13.99
C LEU A 114 5.76 5.39 12.85
N LYS A 115 5.88 6.57 12.22
CA LYS A 115 6.89 6.83 11.18
C LYS A 115 8.30 6.72 11.74
N ARG A 116 8.53 7.24 12.95
CA ARG A 116 9.84 7.14 13.62
C ARG A 116 10.23 5.68 13.87
N ILE A 117 9.33 4.87 14.43
CA ILE A 117 9.60 3.46 14.75
C ILE A 117 9.87 2.65 13.47
N THR A 118 9.04 2.85 12.44
CA THR A 118 9.19 2.13 11.17
C THR A 118 10.46 2.55 10.41
N ASP A 119 10.84 3.84 10.44
CA ASP A 119 12.10 4.32 9.88
C ASP A 119 13.32 3.74 10.61
N GLU A 120 13.31 3.76 11.94
CA GLU A 120 14.43 3.22 12.75
C GLU A 120 14.64 1.72 12.56
N LYS A 121 13.56 0.95 12.37
CA LYS A 121 13.59 -0.49 12.08
C LYS A 121 13.79 -0.82 10.60
N GLY A 122 13.83 0.18 9.72
CA GLY A 122 13.90 -0.05 8.27
C GLY A 122 12.68 -0.79 7.71
N ILE A 123 11.50 -0.66 8.31
CA ILE A 123 10.29 -1.36 7.86
C ILE A 123 9.75 -0.65 6.60
N HIS A 124 9.56 -1.42 5.53
CA HIS A 124 8.81 -0.96 4.36
C HIS A 124 7.34 -0.86 4.76
N THR A 125 6.76 0.34 4.75
CA THR A 125 5.39 0.53 5.27
C THR A 125 4.43 0.96 4.17
N LEU A 126 3.32 0.22 4.04
CA LEU A 126 2.24 0.52 3.12
C LEU A 126 0.96 0.82 3.90
N ILE A 127 0.44 2.03 3.76
CA ILE A 127 -0.83 2.44 4.35
C ILE A 127 -1.90 2.47 3.27
N LEU A 128 -2.92 1.63 3.45
CA LEU A 128 -3.98 1.42 2.48
C LEU A 128 -5.32 1.94 3.04
N VAL A 129 -5.94 2.80 2.26
CA VAL A 129 -7.24 3.41 2.53
C VAL A 129 -8.22 3.00 1.44
N GLU A 130 -9.47 2.74 1.81
CA GLU A 130 -10.58 2.54 0.88
C GLU A 130 -11.57 3.71 1.02
N GLU A 131 -11.75 4.49 -0.03
CA GLU A 131 -12.68 5.62 -0.06
C GLU A 131 -13.45 5.66 -1.40
N PRO A 132 -14.62 4.99 -1.47
CA PRO A 132 -15.43 4.96 -2.69
C PRO A 132 -16.02 6.32 -3.09
N LEU A 133 -16.12 7.27 -2.15
CA LEU A 133 -16.73 8.58 -2.36
C LEU A 133 -15.70 9.70 -2.45
N LEU A 134 -14.48 9.38 -2.90
CA LEU A 134 -13.38 10.33 -3.01
C LEU A 134 -13.75 11.53 -3.90
N ASN A 135 -13.54 12.75 -3.39
CA ASN A 135 -13.73 13.95 -4.21
C ASN A 135 -12.55 14.18 -5.17
N GLU A 136 -12.74 13.79 -6.43
CA GLU A 136 -11.74 13.91 -7.50
C GLU A 136 -11.31 15.34 -7.83
N LEU A 137 -12.15 16.34 -7.55
CA LEU A 137 -11.82 17.73 -7.82
C LEU A 137 -10.83 18.31 -6.78
N ASN A 138 -10.63 17.61 -5.66
CA ASN A 138 -9.78 18.08 -4.57
C ASN A 138 -9.00 16.94 -3.88
N ARG A 139 -8.24 16.20 -4.69
CA ARG A 139 -7.45 15.04 -4.26
C ARG A 139 -6.46 15.34 -3.12
N LEU A 140 -5.88 16.54 -3.12
CA LEU A 140 -4.91 16.92 -2.09
C LEU A 140 -5.57 17.10 -0.72
N GLU A 141 -6.70 17.80 -0.65
CA GLU A 141 -7.44 17.95 0.60
C GLU A 141 -8.02 16.63 1.08
N GLU A 142 -8.54 15.81 0.15
CA GLU A 142 -9.01 14.46 0.48
C GLU A 142 -7.90 13.58 1.04
N SER A 143 -6.68 13.66 0.49
CA SER A 143 -5.54 12.93 1.05
C SER A 143 -5.20 13.38 2.47
N ARG A 144 -5.31 14.68 2.77
CA ARG A 144 -5.16 15.20 4.14
C ARG A 144 -6.25 14.70 5.07
N ARG A 145 -7.52 14.68 4.62
CA ARG A 145 -8.64 14.14 5.40
C ARG A 145 -8.42 12.66 5.77
N LEU A 146 -7.94 11.86 4.82
CA LEU A 146 -7.81 10.41 4.97
C LEU A 146 -6.55 10.00 5.74
N LEU A 147 -5.42 10.67 5.49
CA LEU A 147 -4.10 10.30 6.01
C LEU A 147 -3.56 11.25 7.10
N LEU A 148 -4.24 12.38 7.35
CA LEU A 148 -3.86 13.47 8.25
C LEU A 148 -2.59 14.25 7.82
N ILE A 149 -1.48 13.55 7.59
CA ILE A 149 -0.18 14.15 7.23
C ILE A 149 0.36 13.50 5.94
N PRO A 150 -0.14 13.89 4.75
CA PRO A 150 0.37 13.39 3.47
C PRO A 150 1.88 13.59 3.29
N GLU A 151 2.47 14.57 3.97
CA GLU A 151 3.89 14.84 3.95
C GLU A 151 4.76 13.74 4.56
N ALA A 152 4.20 12.91 5.45
CA ALA A 152 4.89 11.78 6.06
C ALA A 152 5.12 10.60 5.08
N PHE A 153 4.56 10.70 3.87
CA PHE A 153 4.64 9.67 2.83
C PHE A 153 5.60 10.09 1.72
N GLU A 154 6.56 9.23 1.44
CA GLU A 154 7.47 9.37 0.32
C GLU A 154 6.78 9.05 -1.02
N GLN A 155 5.82 8.13 -1.00
CA GLN A 155 4.96 7.82 -2.14
C GLN A 155 3.50 7.96 -1.74
N LEU A 156 2.71 8.66 -2.54
CA LEU A 156 1.27 8.82 -2.30
C LEU A 156 0.52 8.83 -3.61
N PHE A 157 -0.45 7.94 -3.76
CA PHE A 157 -1.26 7.87 -4.96
C PHE A 157 -2.69 7.40 -4.70
N ILE A 158 -3.56 7.74 -5.64
CA ILE A 158 -4.93 7.24 -5.70
C ILE A 158 -4.99 6.18 -6.80
N LEU A 159 -5.62 5.05 -6.51
CA LEU A 159 -5.80 3.95 -7.44
C LEU A 159 -7.29 3.67 -7.64
N ARG A 160 -7.69 3.59 -8.91
CA ARG A 160 -9.07 3.28 -9.31
C ARG A 160 -9.09 2.18 -10.35
N THR A 161 -10.02 1.25 -10.20
CA THR A 161 -10.34 0.27 -11.23
C THR A 161 -11.42 0.79 -12.16
N SER A 162 -11.23 0.57 -13.46
CA SER A 162 -12.29 0.65 -14.46
C SER A 162 -12.38 -0.67 -15.21
N TYR A 163 -13.60 -1.07 -15.57
CA TYR A 163 -13.85 -2.29 -16.34
C TYR A 163 -14.69 -1.95 -17.56
N TYR A 164 -14.15 -2.21 -18.75
CA TYR A 164 -14.81 -1.94 -20.01
C TYR A 164 -14.56 -3.08 -20.99
N ARG A 165 -15.66 -3.66 -21.52
CA ARG A 165 -15.63 -4.72 -22.54
C ARG A 165 -14.69 -5.89 -22.22
N GLY A 166 -14.76 -6.42 -21.00
CA GLY A 166 -13.94 -7.58 -20.62
C GLY A 166 -12.51 -7.25 -20.23
N ARG A 167 -12.16 -5.96 -20.19
CA ARG A 167 -10.82 -5.49 -19.80
C ARG A 167 -10.85 -4.60 -18.58
N TYR A 168 -9.97 -4.88 -17.64
CA TYR A 168 -9.68 -4.06 -16.47
C TYR A 168 -8.50 -3.14 -16.74
N LYS A 169 -8.68 -1.88 -16.33
CA LYS A 169 -7.63 -0.89 -16.30
C LYS A 169 -7.57 -0.24 -14.94
N PHE A 170 -6.37 0.09 -14.50
CA PHE A 170 -6.18 1.03 -13.42
C PHE A 170 -5.97 2.45 -13.95
N SER A 171 -6.68 3.38 -13.32
CA SER A 171 -6.33 4.80 -13.35
C SER A 171 -5.56 5.11 -12.07
N LEU A 172 -4.36 5.64 -12.23
CA LEU A 172 -3.42 5.95 -11.16
C LEU A 172 -3.18 7.46 -11.13
N SER A 173 -3.48 8.11 -10.02
CA SER A 173 -3.16 9.52 -9.79
C SER A 173 -2.05 9.65 -8.76
N VAL A 174 -0.82 9.94 -9.20
CA VAL A 174 0.35 10.07 -8.34
C VAL A 174 0.42 11.49 -7.78
N LEU A 175 0.27 11.61 -6.47
CA LEU A 175 0.27 12.89 -5.73
C LEU A 175 1.65 13.23 -5.17
N ARG A 176 2.40 12.22 -4.73
CA ARG A 176 3.78 12.34 -4.26
C ARG A 176 4.59 11.14 -4.69
N ASN A 177 5.85 11.38 -4.99
CA ASN A 177 6.82 10.33 -5.30
C ASN A 177 8.23 10.81 -4.94
N TYR A 178 9.20 9.92 -5.03
CA TYR A 178 10.61 10.24 -4.84
C TYR A 178 11.11 11.32 -5.80
N SER A 179 12.15 12.04 -5.38
CA SER A 179 12.73 13.17 -6.13
C SER A 179 13.30 12.77 -7.50
N ASP A 180 13.78 11.53 -7.62
CA ASP A 180 14.25 10.93 -8.86
C ASP A 180 13.11 10.45 -9.77
N ARG A 181 11.84 10.54 -9.34
CA ARG A 181 10.65 10.13 -10.09
C ARG A 181 9.58 11.22 -10.22
N LEU A 182 9.93 12.49 -10.05
CA LEU A 182 8.97 13.59 -10.16
C LEU A 182 8.27 13.69 -11.53
N SER A 183 8.87 13.16 -12.59
CA SER A 183 8.26 13.10 -13.91
C SER A 183 7.03 12.20 -13.97
N THR A 184 6.80 11.36 -12.97
CA THR A 184 5.66 10.44 -12.89
C THR A 184 4.48 11.00 -12.09
N LEU A 185 4.54 12.26 -11.63
CA LEU A 185 3.40 12.89 -10.97
C LEU A 185 2.24 13.09 -11.95
N GLY A 186 1.00 13.06 -11.44
CA GLY A 186 -0.21 13.20 -12.25
C GLY A 186 -0.88 11.87 -12.58
N ASP A 187 -1.68 11.86 -13.66
CA ASP A 187 -2.59 10.77 -14.00
C ASP A 187 -1.98 9.81 -15.04
N HIS A 188 -2.15 8.51 -14.80
CA HIS A 188 -1.67 7.42 -15.65
C HIS A 188 -2.73 6.34 -15.82
N GLU A 189 -2.67 5.61 -16.93
CA GLU A 189 -3.47 4.41 -17.15
C GLU A 189 -2.57 3.18 -17.28
N VAL A 190 -2.96 2.08 -16.62
CA VAL A 190 -2.26 0.79 -16.69
C VAL A 190 -3.26 -0.32 -16.98
N ASN A 191 -2.98 -1.17 -17.97
CA ASN A 191 -3.77 -2.38 -18.20
C ASN A 191 -3.33 -3.47 -17.23
N VAL A 192 -4.28 -4.13 -16.58
CA VAL A 192 -4.02 -5.07 -15.45
C VAL A 192 -4.95 -6.30 -15.49
N ASP A 193 -5.27 -6.72 -16.71
CA ASP A 193 -6.21 -7.81 -16.97
C ASP A 193 -5.78 -9.13 -16.33
N GLU A 194 -4.51 -9.48 -16.43
CA GLU A 194 -3.99 -10.76 -15.96
C GLU A 194 -3.92 -10.81 -14.42
N GLU A 195 -3.46 -9.72 -13.81
CA GLU A 195 -3.30 -9.57 -12.38
C GLU A 195 -4.66 -9.60 -11.67
N ILE A 196 -5.65 -8.85 -12.18
CA ILE A 196 -6.99 -8.85 -11.60
C ILE A 196 -7.66 -10.21 -11.77
N ARG A 197 -7.50 -10.88 -12.92
CA ARG A 197 -8.06 -12.23 -13.11
C ARG A 197 -7.53 -13.24 -12.10
N ARG A 198 -6.25 -13.16 -11.71
CA ARG A 198 -5.68 -14.03 -10.66
C ARG A 198 -6.37 -13.82 -9.32
N ILE A 199 -6.67 -12.57 -8.97
CA ILE A 199 -7.37 -12.21 -7.72
C ILE A 199 -8.83 -12.65 -7.75
N LEU A 200 -9.51 -12.48 -8.90
CA LEU A 200 -10.94 -12.82 -9.04
C LEU A 200 -11.20 -14.32 -9.27
N SER A 201 -10.20 -15.10 -9.62
CA SER A 201 -10.35 -16.54 -9.91
C SER A 201 -9.19 -17.38 -9.36
N PRO A 202 -8.98 -17.40 -8.02
CA PRO A 202 -8.04 -18.30 -7.38
C PRO A 202 -8.41 -19.75 -7.74
N GLY A 203 -7.56 -20.42 -8.53
CA GLY A 203 -7.72 -21.85 -8.86
C GLY A 203 -7.87 -22.20 -10.34
N LYS A 204 -8.31 -21.29 -11.22
CA LYS A 204 -8.43 -21.61 -12.67
C LYS A 204 -7.13 -21.47 -13.47
N GLY A 205 -6.10 -20.87 -12.89
CA GLY A 205 -4.79 -20.68 -13.51
C GLY A 205 -3.88 -21.92 -13.49
N GLN A 206 -4.21 -22.95 -12.70
CA GLN A 206 -3.40 -24.19 -12.60
C GLN A 206 -3.89 -25.32 -13.52
N GLU A 207 -5.06 -25.17 -14.16
CA GLU A 207 -5.63 -26.20 -15.03
C GLU A 207 -5.25 -26.05 -16.52
N GLN A 208 -4.48 -25.02 -16.90
CA GLN A 208 -4.09 -24.79 -18.31
C GLN A 208 -2.65 -25.22 -18.65
N GLU A 209 -1.90 -25.82 -17.71
CA GLU A 209 -0.56 -26.37 -17.95
C GLU A 209 -0.52 -27.90 -17.72
N LYS A 210 -1.50 -28.64 -18.28
CA LYS A 210 -1.40 -30.10 -18.44
C LYS A 210 -1.81 -30.54 -19.84
#